data_AF-A0A090WYQ4-F1
#
_entry.id   AF-A0A090WYQ4-F1
#
_cell.length_a   1.000
_cell.length_b   1.000
_cell.length_c   1.000
_cell.angle_alpha   90.00
_cell.angle_beta   90.00
_cell.angle_gamma   90.00
#
_symmetry.space_group_name_H-M   'P 1'
#
loop_
_entity.id
_entity.type
_entity.pdbx_description
1 polymer ?
#
loop_
_entity_poly.entity_id
_entity_poly.type
_entity_poly.pdbx_seq_one_letter_code
_entity_poly.pdbx_strand_id
1 'polypeptide(L)'
;MAITTSLAFAQEKVMESFEDGIPKGLTTKGGHLSIDNLRIKHGRKALKWDWVGNSALVFNTPIGYHKARNLSEVKPEGRDKYLMDGHSSYDNKVVLEEPRGFFMWIYNEEAAIGKLTFQFGRDDIVDCEFDYNLNFVGWRSVAVIYDRGDMRGIPRADMNRMTILAPATSSGTYYIDAIGTSVPMNPKVATANPQLPYIKPHTRLVTNYEHRMYEFSKFRPSFPLEEMTIEKEKELDVMFDKVEAFIVPEYEQEQFKNKSIDKVVALYNSFEIKRNGDKIYGRPLLKANVYPEHFKEAGLGKKINEGCMEWREHFGKALINIASIIALPKTMKIKQSLKICLLTCLIMGGLIKVLM
;
A
#
# COMPACT_ATOMS: atom_id res chain seq x y z
N MET A 1 17.28 -29.15 39.84
CA MET A 1 17.20 -29.55 38.42
C MET A 1 16.27 -28.56 37.75
N ALA A 2 16.81 -27.48 37.17
CA ALA A 2 16.00 -26.44 36.53
C ALA A 2 15.72 -26.88 35.10
N ILE A 3 14.45 -27.11 34.79
CA ILE A 3 13.99 -27.40 33.43
C ILE A 3 13.90 -26.04 32.72
N THR A 4 14.96 -25.65 32.03
CA THR A 4 14.94 -24.58 31.05
C THR A 4 14.30 -25.12 29.76
N THR A 5 12.98 -25.00 29.66
CA THR A 5 12.30 -25.08 28.36
C THR A 5 12.64 -23.84 27.56
N SER A 6 13.69 -23.90 26.73
CA SER A 6 13.84 -22.94 25.64
C SER A 6 12.80 -23.30 24.59
N LEU A 7 11.68 -22.58 24.57
CA LEU A 7 10.83 -22.50 23.39
C LEU A 7 11.68 -21.83 22.30
N ALA A 8 12.26 -22.65 21.42
CA ALA A 8 12.82 -22.16 20.18
C ALA A 8 11.66 -21.55 19.38
N PHE A 9 11.54 -20.22 19.41
CA PHE A 9 10.71 -19.50 18.46
C PHE A 9 11.24 -19.84 17.07
N ALA A 10 10.51 -20.68 16.34
CA ALA A 10 10.70 -20.78 14.90
C ALA A 10 10.68 -19.36 14.35
N GLN A 11 11.69 -18.99 13.56
CA GLN A 11 11.80 -17.63 13.04
C GLN A 11 10.56 -17.32 12.20
N GLU A 12 9.61 -16.60 12.79
CA GLU A 12 8.35 -16.23 12.14
C GLU A 12 8.67 -15.49 10.85
N LYS A 13 8.04 -15.92 9.74
CA LYS A 13 8.19 -15.23 8.46
C LYS A 13 7.56 -13.84 8.59
N VAL A 14 8.39 -12.81 8.60
CA VAL A 14 7.97 -11.41 8.84
C VAL A 14 7.00 -10.91 7.76
N MET A 15 7.13 -11.44 6.53
CA MET A 15 6.26 -11.12 5.39
C MET A 15 5.95 -12.39 4.59
N GLU A 16 4.68 -12.69 4.41
CA GLU A 16 4.22 -13.70 3.46
C GLU A 16 3.85 -13.05 2.12
N SER A 17 4.60 -13.39 1.07
CA SER A 17 4.47 -12.84 -0.28
C SER A 17 4.39 -13.94 -1.35
N PHE A 18 4.13 -15.19 -0.96
CA PHE A 18 3.76 -16.30 -1.84
C PHE A 18 4.82 -16.71 -2.87
N GLU A 19 6.05 -16.22 -2.74
CA GLU A 19 7.20 -16.61 -3.59
C GLU A 19 7.46 -18.12 -3.55
N ASP A 20 7.21 -18.75 -2.40
CA ASP A 20 7.34 -20.20 -2.16
C ASP A 20 6.04 -20.98 -2.43
N GLY A 21 5.00 -20.33 -2.97
CA GLY A 21 3.67 -20.88 -3.16
C GLY A 21 2.72 -20.63 -1.99
N ILE A 22 1.60 -21.36 -1.95
CA ILE A 22 0.57 -21.22 -0.90
C ILE A 22 1.09 -21.91 0.38
N PRO A 23 1.22 -21.20 1.51
CA PRO A 23 1.67 -21.79 2.76
C PRO A 23 0.73 -22.90 3.24
N LYS A 24 1.28 -23.97 3.85
CA LYS A 24 0.47 -25.11 4.35
C LYS A 24 -0.63 -24.70 5.34
N GLY A 25 -0.40 -23.65 6.13
CA GLY A 25 -1.38 -23.13 7.09
C GLY A 25 -2.50 -22.30 6.47
N LEU A 26 -2.38 -21.92 5.19
CA LEU A 26 -3.33 -21.09 4.49
C LEU A 26 -4.29 -21.95 3.65
N THR A 27 -5.56 -21.87 3.98
CA THR A 27 -6.64 -22.66 3.36
C THR A 27 -7.85 -21.78 3.11
N THR A 28 -8.85 -22.30 2.40
CA THR A 28 -10.12 -21.61 2.24
C THR A 28 -11.29 -22.56 2.54
N LYS A 29 -12.30 -22.04 3.22
CA LYS A 29 -13.61 -22.70 3.39
C LYS A 29 -14.53 -22.10 2.33
N GLY A 30 -14.82 -22.86 1.28
CA GLY A 30 -15.50 -22.34 0.08
C GLY A 30 -14.55 -21.55 -0.82
N GLY A 31 -14.79 -21.58 -2.13
CA GLY A 31 -13.90 -20.95 -3.11
C GLY A 31 -12.65 -21.78 -3.43
N HIS A 32 -11.66 -21.13 -4.05
CA HIS A 32 -10.42 -21.74 -4.53
C HIS A 32 -9.22 -20.79 -4.37
N LEU A 33 -8.05 -21.36 -4.04
CA LEU A 33 -6.79 -20.64 -3.93
C LEU A 33 -5.83 -21.06 -5.04
N SER A 34 -5.20 -20.08 -5.68
CA SER A 34 -4.17 -20.29 -6.68
C SER A 34 -3.11 -19.18 -6.60
N ILE A 35 -2.04 -19.30 -7.38
CA ILE A 35 -1.00 -18.28 -7.48
C ILE A 35 -1.21 -17.48 -8.77
N ASP A 36 -1.13 -16.14 -8.64
CA ASP A 36 -1.15 -15.21 -9.77
C ASP A 36 0.24 -14.56 -9.94
N ASN A 37 0.65 -14.38 -11.20
CA ASN A 37 1.95 -13.82 -11.57
C ASN A 37 1.81 -12.49 -12.34
N LEU A 38 0.65 -11.83 -12.25
CA LEU A 38 0.34 -10.59 -12.99
C LEU A 38 0.03 -9.43 -12.04
N ARG A 39 -0.79 -9.67 -11.02
CA ARG A 39 -1.16 -8.72 -9.97
C ARG A 39 -0.27 -8.99 -8.77
N ILE A 40 0.88 -8.36 -8.77
CA ILE A 40 1.91 -8.54 -7.76
C ILE A 40 2.16 -7.22 -7.05
N LYS A 41 2.48 -7.27 -5.76
CA LYS A 41 2.90 -6.12 -4.97
C LYS A 41 4.30 -6.27 -4.36
N HIS A 42 4.78 -7.49 -4.20
CA HIS A 42 6.15 -7.82 -3.85
C HIS A 42 6.60 -9.08 -4.61
N GLY A 43 7.87 -9.16 -5.01
CA GLY A 43 8.41 -10.32 -5.71
C GLY A 43 7.78 -10.54 -7.09
N ARG A 44 7.29 -11.76 -7.34
CA ARG A 44 6.76 -12.23 -8.63
C ARG A 44 5.45 -13.00 -8.52
N LYS A 45 4.95 -13.25 -7.31
CA LYS A 45 3.75 -14.04 -7.06
C LYS A 45 2.83 -13.30 -6.09
N ALA A 46 1.54 -13.56 -6.23
CA ALA A 46 0.54 -13.18 -5.25
C ALA A 46 -0.48 -14.31 -5.09
N LEU A 47 -1.17 -14.33 -3.95
CA LEU A 47 -2.29 -15.24 -3.76
C LEU A 47 -3.49 -14.74 -4.55
N LYS A 48 -4.09 -15.61 -5.35
CA LYS A 48 -5.42 -15.41 -5.92
C LYS A 48 -6.44 -16.21 -5.11
N TRP A 49 -7.47 -15.54 -4.63
CA TRP A 49 -8.59 -16.15 -3.92
C TRP A 49 -9.88 -15.91 -4.70
N ASP A 50 -10.35 -16.97 -5.36
CA ASP A 50 -11.66 -17.00 -6.00
C ASP A 50 -12.68 -17.42 -4.94
N TRP A 51 -13.56 -16.51 -4.53
CA TRP A 51 -14.48 -16.69 -3.43
C TRP A 51 -15.94 -16.78 -3.92
N VAL A 52 -16.75 -17.46 -3.12
CA VAL A 52 -18.22 -17.46 -3.22
C VAL A 52 -18.84 -16.99 -1.90
N GLY A 53 -20.14 -16.73 -1.87
CA GLY A 53 -20.83 -16.25 -0.67
C GLY A 53 -20.50 -17.06 0.59
N ASN A 54 -20.16 -16.36 1.68
CA ASN A 54 -19.72 -16.93 2.95
C ASN A 54 -18.37 -17.67 2.92
N SER A 55 -17.58 -17.53 1.85
CA SER A 55 -16.23 -18.10 1.85
C SER A 55 -15.37 -17.46 2.94
N ALA A 56 -14.45 -18.25 3.49
CA ALA A 56 -13.46 -17.77 4.45
C ALA A 56 -12.06 -18.14 3.98
N LEU A 57 -11.14 -17.18 3.95
CA LEU A 57 -9.70 -17.46 3.87
C LEU A 57 -9.17 -17.63 5.29
N VAL A 58 -8.56 -18.77 5.60
CA VAL A 58 -8.10 -19.11 6.95
C VAL A 58 -6.60 -19.35 6.92
N PHE A 59 -5.85 -18.58 7.70
CA PHE A 59 -4.42 -18.76 7.89
C PHE A 59 -4.12 -19.17 9.32
N ASN A 60 -3.83 -20.46 9.52
CA ASN A 60 -3.31 -21.00 10.77
C ASN A 60 -1.80 -20.73 10.84
N THR A 61 -1.45 -19.66 11.55
CA THR A 61 -0.08 -19.23 11.80
C THR A 61 -0.04 -18.43 13.08
N PRO A 62 1.03 -18.54 13.91
CA PRO A 62 1.26 -17.58 14.98
C PRO A 62 1.12 -16.15 14.44
N ILE A 63 0.26 -15.34 15.08
CA ILE A 63 0.06 -13.96 14.64
C ILE A 63 1.26 -13.10 15.01
N GLY A 64 1.92 -13.40 16.14
CA GLY A 64 3.09 -12.67 16.63
C GLY A 64 2.74 -11.34 17.30
N TYR A 65 1.47 -11.11 17.65
CA TYR A 65 1.07 -9.93 18.42
C TYR A 65 1.70 -9.96 19.82
N HIS A 66 2.14 -8.80 20.29
CA HIS A 66 2.49 -8.57 21.68
C HIS A 66 2.29 -7.09 21.99
N LYS A 67 2.09 -6.76 23.26
CA LYS A 67 2.04 -5.37 23.71
C LYS A 67 3.41 -4.71 23.52
N ALA A 68 3.40 -3.43 23.19
CA ALA A 68 4.62 -2.63 23.09
C ALA A 68 5.49 -2.78 24.34
N ARG A 69 6.75 -3.15 24.13
CA ARG A 69 7.73 -3.38 25.21
C ARG A 69 8.46 -2.08 25.55
N ASN A 70 9.02 -2.01 26.76
CA ASN A 70 9.97 -0.95 27.10
C ASN A 70 11.34 -1.28 26.52
N LEU A 71 11.72 -0.63 25.42
CA LEU A 71 12.99 -0.85 24.74
C LEU A 71 14.20 -0.49 25.60
N SER A 72 14.07 0.36 26.63
CA SER A 72 15.19 0.61 27.56
C SER A 72 15.55 -0.59 28.42
N GLU A 73 14.70 -1.62 28.47
CA GLU A 73 14.87 -2.83 29.30
C GLU A 73 15.10 -4.10 28.45
N VAL A 74 14.99 -4.00 27.13
CA VAL A 74 15.12 -5.14 26.20
C VAL A 74 16.57 -5.28 25.75
N LYS A 75 17.13 -6.50 25.85
CA LYS A 75 18.40 -6.84 25.20
C LYS A 75 18.17 -7.01 23.69
N PRO A 76 18.92 -6.31 22.82
CA PRO A 76 18.73 -6.37 21.37
C PRO A 76 19.27 -7.69 20.79
N GLU A 77 18.44 -8.73 20.81
CA GLU A 77 18.75 -10.06 20.27
C GLU A 77 17.77 -10.44 19.13
N GLY A 78 18.22 -11.24 18.16
CA GLY A 78 17.38 -11.68 17.04
C GLY A 78 16.71 -10.52 16.29
N ARG A 79 15.37 -10.54 16.23
CA ARG A 79 14.52 -9.51 15.58
C ARG A 79 14.62 -8.14 16.24
N ASP A 80 15.00 -8.10 17.52
CA ASP A 80 15.03 -6.87 18.33
C ASP A 80 16.22 -5.96 18.00
N LYS A 81 17.21 -6.46 17.26
CA LYS A 81 18.38 -5.67 16.80
C LYS A 81 17.96 -4.40 16.06
N TYR A 82 16.87 -4.45 15.29
CA TYR A 82 16.38 -3.34 14.48
C TYR A 82 15.42 -2.40 15.22
N LEU A 83 15.02 -2.75 16.45
CA LEU A 83 14.14 -1.88 17.26
C LEU A 83 14.91 -0.69 17.83
N MET A 84 16.24 -0.79 17.90
CA MET A 84 17.06 0.26 18.51
C MET A 84 17.54 1.33 17.52
N ASP A 85 17.46 1.04 16.22
CA ASP A 85 17.90 1.92 15.13
C ASP A 85 16.90 3.07 14.93
N GLY A 86 17.21 4.24 15.50
CA GLY A 86 16.42 5.46 15.27
C GLY A 86 16.16 6.34 16.49
N HIS A 87 16.54 5.90 17.70
CA HIS A 87 16.39 6.70 18.91
C HIS A 87 17.72 7.37 19.30
N SER A 88 17.73 8.70 19.37
CA SER A 88 18.84 9.47 19.93
C SER A 88 18.88 9.23 21.45
N SER A 89 19.84 8.42 21.91
CA SER A 89 20.15 8.04 23.30
C SER A 89 18.98 7.44 24.11
N TYR A 90 19.14 6.19 24.55
CA TYR A 90 18.27 5.53 25.55
C TYR A 90 18.55 6.00 26.99
N ASP A 91 19.51 6.90 27.18
CA ASP A 91 19.84 7.43 28.49
C ASP A 91 18.65 8.24 29.07
N ASN A 92 18.15 7.77 30.21
CA ASN A 92 17.15 8.44 31.04
C ASN A 92 15.74 8.62 30.44
N LYS A 93 15.33 7.82 29.44
CA LYS A 93 13.96 7.86 28.88
C LYS A 93 13.40 6.45 28.64
N VAL A 94 12.16 6.21 29.07
CA VAL A 94 11.37 5.05 28.66
C VAL A 94 11.05 5.20 27.17
N VAL A 95 11.62 4.31 26.36
CA VAL A 95 11.34 4.25 24.92
C VAL A 95 10.44 3.05 24.70
N LEU A 96 9.19 3.28 24.33
CA LEU A 96 8.27 2.19 24.00
C LEU A 96 8.47 1.75 22.56
N GLU A 97 8.43 0.43 22.36
CA GLU A 97 8.36 -0.19 21.05
C GLU A 97 7.19 0.35 20.25
N GLU A 98 7.34 0.40 18.92
CA GLU A 98 6.20 0.67 18.05
C GLU A 98 5.11 -0.38 18.25
N PRO A 99 3.84 0.01 18.39
CA PRO A 99 2.76 -0.94 18.54
C PRO A 99 2.68 -1.87 17.33
N ARG A 100 2.18 -3.08 17.57
CA ARG A 100 2.02 -4.09 16.52
C ARG A 100 0.72 -3.89 15.77
N GLY A 101 0.76 -4.12 14.48
CA GLY A 101 -0.42 -4.12 13.63
C GLY A 101 -0.38 -5.16 12.53
N PHE A 102 -1.49 -5.25 11.82
CA PHE A 102 -1.67 -6.07 10.65
C PHE A 102 -1.45 -5.23 9.38
N PHE A 103 -0.65 -5.75 8.46
CA PHE A 103 -0.45 -5.17 7.13
C PHE A 103 -0.70 -6.19 6.04
N MET A 104 -1.37 -5.80 4.96
CA MET A 104 -1.33 -6.54 3.70
C MET A 104 -1.73 -5.66 2.52
N TRP A 105 -1.49 -6.13 1.31
CA TRP A 105 -2.11 -5.59 0.10
C TRP A 105 -3.25 -6.48 -0.37
N ILE A 106 -4.33 -5.84 -0.82
CA ILE A 106 -5.45 -6.51 -1.48
C ILE A 106 -5.81 -5.78 -2.78
N TYR A 107 -5.98 -6.55 -3.85
CA TYR A 107 -6.50 -6.09 -5.13
C TYR A 107 -7.93 -6.57 -5.28
N ASN A 108 -8.81 -5.67 -5.71
CA ASN A 108 -10.18 -5.98 -6.09
C ASN A 108 -10.41 -5.63 -7.56
N GLU A 109 -11.00 -6.55 -8.33
CA GLU A 109 -11.32 -6.30 -9.74
C GLU A 109 -12.59 -5.48 -9.92
N GLU A 110 -13.56 -5.64 -9.02
CA GLU A 110 -14.88 -5.02 -9.15
C GLU A 110 -15.30 -4.36 -7.84
N ALA A 111 -15.60 -3.07 -7.89
CA ALA A 111 -16.09 -2.38 -6.70
C ALA A 111 -17.47 -2.91 -6.30
N ALA A 112 -17.65 -3.20 -5.02
CA ALA A 112 -18.93 -3.65 -4.49
C ALA A 112 -19.27 -2.90 -3.20
N ILE A 113 -20.56 -2.64 -3.00
CA ILE A 113 -21.05 -2.20 -1.69
C ILE A 113 -21.05 -3.42 -0.78
N GLY A 114 -20.25 -3.36 0.28
CA GLY A 114 -20.06 -4.47 1.19
C GLY A 114 -18.73 -4.35 1.92
N LYS A 115 -18.38 -5.39 2.66
CA LYS A 115 -17.16 -5.43 3.47
C LYS A 115 -16.57 -6.84 3.50
N LEU A 116 -15.27 -6.91 3.69
CA LEU A 116 -14.61 -8.07 4.27
C LEU A 116 -14.55 -7.88 5.79
N THR A 117 -14.64 -8.97 6.53
CA THR A 117 -14.36 -8.96 7.98
C THR A 117 -13.08 -9.74 8.24
N PHE A 118 -12.13 -9.08 8.89
CA PHE A 118 -10.84 -9.65 9.30
C PHE A 118 -10.93 -10.03 10.76
N GLN A 119 -10.57 -11.26 11.08
CA GLN A 119 -10.63 -11.82 12.42
C GLN A 119 -9.28 -12.39 12.80
N PHE A 120 -8.87 -12.15 14.05
CA PHE A 120 -7.67 -12.69 14.65
C PHE A 120 -8.02 -13.36 15.97
N GLY A 121 -7.43 -14.52 16.22
CA GLY A 121 -7.90 -15.34 17.32
C GLY A 121 -7.08 -16.58 17.61
N ARG A 122 -7.63 -17.40 18.50
CA ARG A 122 -7.08 -18.68 18.96
C ARG A 122 -7.97 -19.80 18.47
N ASP A 123 -7.46 -20.56 17.52
CA ASP A 123 -8.20 -21.61 16.84
C ASP A 123 -9.52 -21.05 16.27
N ASP A 124 -10.68 -21.52 16.75
CA ASP A 124 -11.99 -21.02 16.29
C ASP A 124 -12.54 -19.84 17.13
N ILE A 125 -11.81 -19.38 18.15
CA ILE A 125 -12.20 -18.24 18.99
C ILE A 125 -11.67 -16.95 18.38
N VAL A 126 -12.57 -16.01 18.08
CA VAL A 126 -12.21 -14.65 17.64
C VAL A 126 -11.89 -13.77 18.85
N ASP A 127 -10.66 -13.28 18.95
CA ASP A 127 -10.21 -12.38 20.03
C ASP A 127 -10.35 -10.91 19.62
N CYS A 128 -10.06 -10.57 18.35
CA CYS A 128 -10.33 -9.25 17.80
C CYS A 128 -10.61 -9.27 16.29
N GLU A 129 -11.29 -8.22 15.79
CA GLU A 129 -11.69 -8.11 14.39
C GLU A 129 -11.92 -6.67 13.91
N PHE A 130 -11.92 -6.49 12.59
CA PHE A 130 -12.31 -5.24 11.95
C PHE A 130 -12.97 -5.48 10.58
N ASP A 131 -13.68 -4.46 10.09
CA ASP A 131 -14.31 -4.49 8.77
C ASP A 131 -13.52 -3.64 7.77
N TYR A 132 -13.52 -4.07 6.51
CA TYR A 132 -12.83 -3.41 5.40
C TYR A 132 -13.77 -3.21 4.20
N ASN A 133 -14.06 -1.97 3.82
CA ASN A 133 -15.05 -1.69 2.77
C ASN A 133 -14.55 -2.08 1.37
N LEU A 134 -15.45 -2.64 0.55
CA LEU A 134 -15.13 -3.21 -0.77
C LEU A 134 -15.40 -2.29 -1.98
N ASN A 135 -15.80 -1.04 -1.74
CA ASN A 135 -16.13 -0.09 -2.81
C ASN A 135 -14.86 0.53 -3.43
N PHE A 136 -14.00 -0.30 -4.02
CA PHE A 136 -12.78 0.09 -4.71
C PHE A 136 -12.42 -0.90 -5.82
N VAL A 137 -11.66 -0.41 -6.81
CA VAL A 137 -10.98 -1.22 -7.82
C VAL A 137 -9.48 -0.99 -7.69
N GLY A 138 -8.70 -2.03 -7.95
CA GLY A 138 -7.24 -2.02 -7.90
C GLY A 138 -6.67 -2.31 -6.52
N TRP A 139 -5.37 -2.05 -6.36
CA TRP A 139 -4.66 -2.27 -5.10
C TRP A 139 -5.07 -1.28 -4.01
N ARG A 140 -5.30 -1.78 -2.81
CA ARG A 140 -5.36 -1.01 -1.56
C ARG A 140 -4.57 -1.73 -0.48
N SER A 141 -4.02 -0.96 0.44
CA SER A 141 -3.40 -1.50 1.65
C SER A 141 -4.45 -1.73 2.72
N VAL A 142 -4.24 -2.75 3.53
CA VAL A 142 -4.91 -2.97 4.82
C VAL A 142 -3.85 -2.74 5.87
N ALA A 143 -4.06 -1.79 6.76
CA ALA A 143 -3.08 -1.32 7.73
C ALA A 143 -3.81 -0.94 9.02
N VAL A 144 -3.78 -1.80 10.04
CA VAL A 144 -4.57 -1.64 11.27
C VAL A 144 -3.74 -2.03 12.48
N ILE A 145 -3.79 -1.24 13.55
CA ILE A 145 -3.03 -1.49 14.78
C ILE A 145 -3.91 -2.25 15.79
N TYR A 146 -3.37 -3.30 16.41
CA TYR A 146 -4.15 -4.21 17.25
C TYR A 146 -4.73 -3.54 18.51
N ASP A 147 -3.93 -2.75 19.23
CA ASP A 147 -4.22 -2.30 20.59
C ASP A 147 -4.45 -0.79 20.73
N ARG A 148 -4.90 -0.13 19.66
CA ARG A 148 -5.32 1.29 19.70
C ARG A 148 -6.83 1.52 19.66
N GLY A 149 -7.62 0.45 19.67
CA GLY A 149 -9.06 0.52 19.46
C GLY A 149 -9.46 0.72 17.99
N ASP A 150 -8.55 0.44 17.05
CA ASP A 150 -8.86 0.36 15.62
C ASP A 150 -9.55 -0.99 15.26
N MET A 151 -9.51 -1.97 16.19
CA MET A 151 -10.21 -3.25 16.12
C MET A 151 -11.23 -3.38 17.26
N ARG A 152 -12.30 -4.14 17.01
CA ARG A 152 -13.24 -4.60 18.05
C ARG A 152 -12.63 -5.83 18.75
N GLY A 153 -12.83 -5.96 20.06
CA GLY A 153 -12.27 -7.06 20.85
C GLY A 153 -10.94 -6.72 21.52
N ILE A 154 -10.25 -7.73 22.05
CA ILE A 154 -8.99 -7.59 22.81
C ILE A 154 -7.95 -8.52 22.20
N PRO A 155 -6.91 -8.00 21.52
CA PRO A 155 -5.86 -8.83 20.94
C PRO A 155 -5.07 -9.56 22.04
N ARG A 156 -4.62 -10.78 21.72
CA ARG A 156 -3.85 -11.62 22.66
C ARG A 156 -2.56 -12.15 22.04
N ALA A 157 -1.54 -12.33 22.88
CA ALA A 157 -0.22 -12.75 22.39
C ALA A 157 -0.20 -14.20 21.86
N ASP A 158 -1.14 -15.02 22.31
CA ASP A 158 -1.30 -16.43 21.92
C ASP A 158 -2.21 -16.63 20.68
N MET A 159 -2.63 -15.56 19.99
CA MET A 159 -3.39 -15.68 18.74
C MET A 159 -2.58 -16.45 17.67
N ASN A 160 -3.23 -17.44 17.05
CA ASN A 160 -2.63 -18.38 16.10
C ASN A 160 -3.45 -18.55 14.80
N ARG A 161 -4.47 -17.71 14.60
CA ARG A 161 -5.30 -17.74 13.40
C ARG A 161 -5.69 -16.35 12.93
N MET A 162 -5.54 -16.12 11.62
CA MET A 162 -6.20 -15.05 10.89
C MET A 162 -7.30 -15.64 10.02
N THR A 163 -8.48 -15.02 9.99
CA THR A 163 -9.57 -15.37 9.08
C THR A 163 -10.06 -14.12 8.34
N ILE A 164 -10.24 -14.21 7.03
CA ILE A 164 -10.89 -13.17 6.21
C ILE A 164 -12.21 -13.73 5.70
N LEU A 165 -13.31 -13.10 6.10
CA LEU A 165 -14.66 -13.47 5.68
C LEU A 165 -15.06 -12.67 4.44
N ALA A 166 -15.40 -13.39 3.37
CA ALA A 166 -16.01 -12.80 2.18
C ALA A 166 -17.45 -12.34 2.45
N PRO A 167 -18.03 -11.50 1.58
CA PRO A 167 -19.46 -11.18 1.65
C PRO A 167 -20.34 -12.43 1.68
N ALA A 168 -21.49 -12.34 2.35
CA ALA A 168 -22.41 -13.47 2.50
C ALA A 168 -23.06 -13.92 1.18
N THR A 169 -23.11 -13.03 0.20
CA THR A 169 -23.70 -13.25 -1.13
C THR A 169 -22.72 -12.86 -2.23
N SER A 170 -22.99 -13.30 -3.46
CA SER A 170 -22.14 -13.12 -4.65
C SER A 170 -20.91 -14.04 -4.69
N SER A 171 -20.06 -13.79 -5.68
CA SER A 171 -18.75 -14.41 -5.88
C SER A 171 -17.81 -13.38 -6.49
N GLY A 172 -16.52 -13.63 -6.42
CA GLY A 172 -15.53 -12.76 -7.05
C GLY A 172 -14.12 -13.26 -6.82
N THR A 173 -13.15 -12.39 -7.08
CA THR A 173 -11.74 -12.71 -6.96
C THR A 173 -11.02 -11.58 -6.22
N TYR A 174 -10.25 -11.93 -5.20
CA TYR A 174 -9.29 -11.04 -4.57
C TYR A 174 -7.88 -11.52 -4.84
N TYR A 175 -6.93 -10.59 -4.95
CA TYR A 175 -5.51 -10.91 -4.99
C TYR A 175 -4.87 -10.31 -3.75
N ILE A 176 -4.08 -11.11 -3.03
CA ILE A 176 -3.50 -10.74 -1.74
C ILE A 176 -1.99 -10.94 -1.82
N ASP A 177 -1.25 -9.99 -1.26
CA ASP A 177 0.21 -10.03 -1.26
C ASP A 177 0.79 -9.28 -0.04
N ALA A 178 2.06 -9.59 0.29
CA ALA A 178 2.84 -9.03 1.38
C ALA A 178 2.06 -8.94 2.71
N ILE A 179 1.61 -10.08 3.22
CA ILE A 179 0.94 -10.20 4.51
C ILE A 179 1.98 -10.12 5.63
N GLY A 180 1.81 -9.15 6.53
CA GLY A 180 2.44 -9.08 7.84
C GLY A 180 1.40 -9.24 8.93
N THR A 181 1.39 -10.40 9.60
CA THR A 181 0.39 -10.71 10.63
C THR A 181 0.57 -9.88 11.89
N SER A 182 1.82 -9.56 12.23
CA SER A 182 2.19 -8.63 13.29
C SER A 182 3.45 -7.92 12.85
N VAL A 183 3.33 -6.65 12.49
CA VAL A 183 4.41 -5.77 12.05
C VAL A 183 4.46 -4.51 12.91
N PRO A 184 5.65 -3.90 13.11
CA PRO A 184 5.74 -2.59 13.73
C PRO A 184 4.99 -1.54 12.89
N MET A 185 4.17 -0.73 13.54
CA MET A 185 3.44 0.35 12.88
C MET A 185 3.53 1.63 13.69
N ASN A 186 3.97 2.71 13.05
CA ASN A 186 3.97 4.02 13.67
C ASN A 186 2.53 4.53 13.82
N PRO A 187 1.99 4.68 15.04
CA PRO A 187 0.60 5.05 15.25
C PRO A 187 0.31 6.50 14.84
N LYS A 188 1.35 7.33 14.68
CA LYS A 188 1.22 8.74 14.28
C LYS A 188 0.93 8.92 12.80
N VAL A 189 1.11 7.87 11.98
CA VAL A 189 0.83 7.92 10.54
C VAL A 189 -0.37 7.06 10.13
N ALA A 190 -1.00 6.36 11.09
CA ALA A 190 -2.21 5.58 10.86
C ALA A 190 -3.42 6.51 10.70
N THR A 191 -4.15 6.35 9.59
CA THR A 191 -5.18 7.30 9.18
C THR A 191 -6.41 6.61 8.62
N ALA A 192 -7.56 7.23 8.88
CA ALA A 192 -8.80 6.80 8.26
C ALA A 192 -8.74 6.97 6.74
N ASN A 193 -9.37 6.03 6.04
CA ASN A 193 -9.52 6.04 4.59
C ASN A 193 -10.88 5.43 4.22
N PRO A 194 -11.32 5.47 2.94
CA PRO A 194 -12.62 4.92 2.56
C PRO A 194 -12.81 3.43 2.89
N GLN A 195 -11.73 2.64 2.96
CA GLN A 195 -11.78 1.22 3.30
C GLN A 195 -11.80 0.99 4.82
N LEU A 196 -11.12 1.84 5.58
CA LEU A 196 -11.00 1.80 7.05
C LEU A 196 -11.40 3.17 7.65
N PRO A 197 -12.68 3.56 7.60
CA PRO A 197 -13.10 4.93 7.87
C PRO A 197 -13.11 5.31 9.36
N TYR A 198 -12.98 4.33 10.27
CA TYR A 198 -13.11 4.52 11.71
C TYR A 198 -11.77 4.54 12.47
N ILE A 199 -10.64 4.44 11.77
CA ILE A 199 -9.31 4.58 12.40
C ILE A 199 -9.22 5.95 13.06
N LYS A 200 -8.83 5.95 14.34
CA LYS A 200 -8.71 7.20 15.10
C LYS A 200 -7.30 7.78 14.93
N PRO A 201 -7.17 9.07 14.57
CA PRO A 201 -5.86 9.71 14.54
C PRO A 201 -5.23 9.69 15.93
N HIS A 202 -3.91 9.54 15.99
CA HIS A 202 -3.18 9.64 17.24
C HIS A 202 -3.32 11.05 17.85
N THR A 203 -3.35 11.18 19.18
CA THR A 203 -3.51 12.48 19.86
C THR A 203 -2.34 13.42 19.61
N ARG A 204 -1.12 12.88 19.51
CA ARG A 204 0.11 13.58 19.09
C ARG A 204 0.31 13.63 17.57
N LEU A 205 -0.72 13.34 16.78
CA LEU A 205 -0.66 13.53 15.34
C LEU A 205 -0.57 15.04 15.11
N VAL A 206 0.65 15.52 14.94
CA VAL A 206 0.93 16.87 14.43
C VAL A 206 0.07 17.05 13.20
N THR A 207 -0.44 18.26 12.98
CA THR A 207 -1.36 18.69 11.92
C THR A 207 -0.81 18.52 10.50
N ASN A 208 -0.23 17.38 10.18
CA ASN A 208 0.25 17.03 8.85
C ASN A 208 -0.96 16.69 7.98
N TYR A 209 -1.15 17.53 6.98
CA TYR A 209 -2.29 17.54 6.07
C TYR A 209 -2.55 16.17 5.41
N GLU A 210 -1.48 15.44 5.06
CA GLU A 210 -1.54 14.13 4.42
C GLU A 210 -2.33 13.07 5.22
N HIS A 211 -2.36 13.19 6.54
CA HIS A 211 -3.00 12.22 7.41
C HIS A 211 -4.51 12.46 7.59
N ARG A 212 -5.00 13.61 7.12
CA ARG A 212 -6.41 14.00 7.17
C ARG A 212 -7.05 14.04 5.79
N MET A 213 -6.40 13.52 4.76
CA MET A 213 -6.91 13.52 3.39
C MET A 213 -8.33 12.96 3.26
N TYR A 214 -8.66 11.87 3.97
CA TYR A 214 -10.02 11.33 3.94
C TYR A 214 -11.03 12.23 4.66
N GLU A 215 -10.65 12.89 5.75
CA GLU A 215 -11.47 13.89 6.43
C GLU A 215 -11.75 15.07 5.49
N PHE A 216 -10.70 15.65 4.91
CA PHE A 216 -10.80 16.79 4.00
C PHE A 216 -11.53 16.47 2.69
N SER A 217 -11.47 15.24 2.19
CA SER A 217 -12.22 14.81 1.00
C SER A 217 -13.75 14.92 1.16
N LYS A 218 -14.24 15.00 2.41
CA LYS A 218 -15.67 15.15 2.71
C LYS A 218 -16.13 16.61 2.68
N PHE A 219 -15.20 17.56 2.65
CA PHE A 219 -15.55 18.97 2.58
C PHE A 219 -16.25 19.28 1.25
N ARG A 220 -17.16 20.24 1.29
CA ARG A 220 -17.90 20.73 0.13
C ARG A 220 -17.68 22.24 0.03
N PRO A 221 -17.52 22.80 -1.18
CA PRO A 221 -17.50 24.24 -1.37
C PRO A 221 -18.72 24.90 -0.73
N SER A 222 -18.51 26.03 -0.07
CA SER A 222 -19.60 26.85 0.51
C SER A 222 -20.04 27.99 -0.41
N PHE A 223 -19.30 28.26 -1.49
CA PHE A 223 -19.65 29.28 -2.47
C PHE A 223 -20.71 28.76 -3.46
N PRO A 224 -21.59 29.63 -3.98
CA PRO A 224 -22.59 29.25 -4.97
C PRO A 224 -21.92 28.77 -6.25
N LEU A 225 -22.50 27.74 -6.88
CA LEU A 225 -22.06 27.28 -8.20
C LEU A 225 -22.54 28.26 -9.26
N GLU A 226 -21.62 28.86 -9.99
CA GLU A 226 -21.92 29.77 -11.11
C GLU A 226 -21.86 29.03 -12.45
N GLU A 227 -22.62 29.53 -13.43
CA GLU A 227 -22.56 29.00 -14.80
C GLU A 227 -21.21 29.32 -15.46
N MET A 228 -20.75 28.39 -16.31
CA MET A 228 -19.56 28.55 -17.14
C MET A 228 -19.91 29.36 -18.40
N THR A 229 -19.38 30.57 -18.52
CA THR A 229 -19.55 31.41 -19.72
C THR A 229 -18.32 31.35 -20.62
N ILE A 230 -18.48 31.76 -21.89
CA ILE A 230 -17.38 31.84 -22.87
C ILE A 230 -16.27 32.79 -22.37
N GLU A 231 -16.63 33.88 -21.68
CA GLU A 231 -15.67 34.83 -21.10
C GLU A 231 -14.86 34.18 -19.97
N LYS A 232 -15.51 33.43 -19.07
CA LYS A 232 -14.83 32.71 -17.99
C LYS A 232 -13.92 31.59 -18.52
N GLU A 233 -14.34 30.90 -19.59
CA GLU A 233 -13.51 29.91 -20.27
C GLU A 233 -12.23 30.56 -20.82
N LYS A 234 -12.35 31.71 -21.49
CA LYS A 234 -11.17 32.47 -21.97
C LYS A 234 -10.27 32.95 -20.82
N GLU A 235 -10.83 33.37 -19.69
CA GLU A 235 -10.05 33.73 -18.51
C GLU A 235 -9.30 32.53 -17.92
N LEU A 236 -9.94 31.36 -17.88
CA LEU A 236 -9.29 30.10 -17.48
C LEU A 236 -8.15 29.73 -18.42
N ASP A 237 -8.33 29.84 -19.74
CA ASP A 237 -7.27 29.58 -20.72
C ASP A 237 -6.04 30.48 -20.49
N VAL A 238 -6.26 31.78 -20.27
CA VAL A 238 -5.17 32.72 -19.94
C VAL A 238 -4.47 32.35 -18.63
N MET A 239 -5.21 31.84 -17.63
CA MET A 239 -4.60 31.33 -16.40
C MET A 239 -3.81 30.03 -16.65
N PHE A 240 -4.31 29.11 -17.47
CA PHE A 240 -3.61 27.89 -17.83
C PHE A 240 -2.29 28.18 -18.54
N ASP A 241 -2.26 29.14 -19.48
CA ASP A 241 -1.03 29.56 -20.15
C ASP A 241 0.03 30.06 -19.14
N LYS A 242 -0.38 30.82 -18.13
CA LYS A 242 0.51 31.29 -17.05
C LYS A 242 1.00 30.15 -16.15
N VAL A 243 0.12 29.20 -15.85
CA VAL A 243 0.44 28.03 -15.03
C VAL A 243 1.44 27.13 -15.75
N GLU A 244 1.25 26.87 -17.04
CA GLU A 244 2.18 26.08 -17.87
C GLU A 244 3.59 26.70 -17.87
N ALA A 245 3.69 28.02 -18.03
CA ALA A 245 4.97 28.73 -17.95
C ALA A 245 5.64 28.64 -16.56
N PHE A 246 4.86 28.42 -15.50
CA PHE A 246 5.37 28.22 -14.15
C PHE A 246 5.75 26.75 -13.86
N ILE A 247 4.99 25.78 -14.36
CA ILE A 247 5.22 24.34 -14.11
C ILE A 247 6.51 23.87 -14.78
N VAL A 248 6.79 24.31 -16.01
CA VAL A 248 8.06 24.03 -16.71
C VAL A 248 8.65 25.34 -17.24
N PRO A 249 9.38 26.09 -16.41
CA PRO A 249 10.00 27.36 -16.81
C PRO A 249 10.97 27.18 -17.97
N GLU A 250 11.19 28.24 -18.77
CA GLU A 250 12.07 28.20 -19.95
C GLU A 250 13.47 27.62 -19.66
N TYR A 251 14.07 27.94 -18.50
CA TYR A 251 15.38 27.41 -18.13
C TYR A 251 15.38 25.89 -17.89
N GLU A 252 14.27 25.30 -17.47
CA GLU A 252 14.12 23.84 -17.38
C GLU A 252 13.83 23.23 -18.75
N GLN A 253 13.07 23.93 -19.61
CA GLN A 253 12.82 23.49 -20.99
C GLN A 253 14.13 23.26 -21.76
N GLU A 254 15.13 24.13 -21.58
CA GLU A 254 16.47 23.94 -22.15
C GLU A 254 17.14 22.64 -21.69
N GLN A 255 16.98 22.26 -20.42
CA GLN A 255 17.50 21.00 -19.89
C GLN A 255 16.82 19.79 -20.54
N PHE A 256 15.53 19.91 -20.87
CA PHE A 256 14.77 18.86 -21.55
C PHE A 256 15.07 18.75 -23.04
N LYS A 257 15.52 19.83 -23.72
CA LYS A 257 15.93 19.77 -25.14
C LYS A 257 17.04 18.76 -25.37
N ASN A 258 18.01 18.73 -24.45
CA ASN A 258 19.19 17.87 -24.47
C ASN A 258 19.01 16.55 -23.71
N LYS A 259 17.82 16.32 -23.11
CA LYS A 259 17.55 15.07 -22.40
C LYS A 259 17.52 13.91 -23.38
N SER A 260 18.27 12.86 -23.06
CA SER A 260 18.25 11.61 -23.84
C SER A 260 16.87 10.97 -23.77
N ILE A 261 16.20 10.89 -24.92
CA ILE A 261 14.92 10.20 -25.09
C ILE A 261 15.11 8.71 -24.77
N ASP A 262 16.23 8.11 -25.16
CA ASP A 262 16.52 6.70 -24.89
C ASP A 262 16.55 6.40 -23.39
N LYS A 263 17.09 7.31 -22.56
CA LYS A 263 17.05 7.17 -21.09
C LYS A 263 15.62 7.25 -20.55
N VAL A 264 14.77 8.11 -21.11
CA VAL A 264 13.36 8.22 -20.71
C VAL A 264 12.58 6.97 -21.11
N VAL A 265 12.81 6.47 -22.32
CA VAL A 265 12.22 5.22 -22.83
C VAL A 265 12.72 4.03 -22.01
N ALA A 266 14.01 3.97 -21.65
CA ALA A 266 14.56 2.91 -20.80
C ALA A 266 13.92 2.91 -19.41
N LEU A 267 13.73 4.09 -18.80
CA LEU A 267 13.01 4.21 -17.53
C LEU A 267 11.56 3.73 -17.68
N TYR A 268 10.84 4.13 -18.73
CA TYR A 268 9.49 3.66 -19.02
C TYR A 268 9.44 2.12 -19.21
N ASN A 269 10.35 1.55 -19.97
CA ASN A 269 10.41 0.11 -20.22
C ASN A 269 10.73 -0.68 -18.94
N SER A 270 11.45 -0.08 -17.98
CA SER A 270 11.76 -0.72 -16.70
C SER A 270 10.55 -0.95 -15.80
N PHE A 271 9.40 -0.31 -16.08
CA PHE A 271 8.13 -0.62 -15.40
C PHE A 271 7.50 -1.93 -15.91
N GLU A 272 7.99 -2.45 -17.04
CA GLU A 272 7.52 -3.69 -17.68
C GLU A 272 5.99 -3.72 -17.87
N ILE A 273 5.44 -2.58 -18.29
CA ILE A 273 3.99 -2.42 -18.38
C ILE A 273 3.43 -3.29 -19.50
N LYS A 274 2.43 -4.11 -19.17
CA LYS A 274 1.72 -4.98 -20.10
C LYS A 274 0.23 -4.67 -20.05
N ARG A 275 -0.41 -4.74 -21.22
CA ARG A 275 -1.87 -4.60 -21.34
C ARG A 275 -2.48 -5.92 -21.76
N ASN A 276 -3.63 -6.24 -21.17
CA ASN A 276 -4.50 -7.31 -21.62
C ASN A 276 -5.94 -6.80 -21.59
N GLY A 277 -6.46 -6.39 -22.75
CA GLY A 277 -7.68 -5.57 -22.83
C GLY A 277 -7.53 -4.29 -22.00
N ASP A 278 -8.51 -4.03 -21.12
CA ASP A 278 -8.54 -2.87 -20.24
C ASP A 278 -7.66 -3.03 -18.99
N LYS A 279 -7.07 -4.22 -18.76
CA LYS A 279 -6.24 -4.50 -17.60
C LYS A 279 -4.79 -4.11 -17.88
N ILE A 280 -4.16 -3.47 -16.89
CA ILE A 280 -2.76 -3.05 -16.93
C ILE A 280 -2.00 -3.75 -15.80
N TYR A 281 -0.85 -4.30 -16.16
CA TYR A 281 0.09 -4.95 -15.25
C TYR A 281 1.47 -4.34 -15.41
N GLY A 282 2.32 -4.50 -14.42
CA GLY A 282 3.70 -4.01 -14.46
C GLY A 282 4.39 -4.35 -13.15
N ARG A 283 5.64 -3.89 -13.02
CA ARG A 283 6.38 -4.04 -11.76
C ARG A 283 5.65 -3.29 -10.63
N PRO A 284 5.67 -3.81 -9.40
CA PRO A 284 4.98 -3.18 -8.28
C PRO A 284 5.41 -1.73 -8.07
N LEU A 285 4.48 -0.78 -8.06
CA LEU A 285 4.76 0.63 -7.75
C LEU A 285 4.47 0.94 -6.28
N LEU A 286 5.47 1.40 -5.53
CA LEU A 286 5.42 1.58 -4.07
C LEU A 286 5.99 2.92 -3.63
N LYS A 287 5.62 3.38 -2.43
CA LYS A 287 6.38 4.45 -1.76
C LYS A 287 7.57 3.77 -1.09
N ALA A 288 8.77 4.33 -1.26
CA ALA A 288 10.03 3.69 -0.88
C ALA A 288 10.05 3.07 0.52
N ASN A 289 9.40 3.73 1.48
CA ASN A 289 9.50 3.32 2.87
C ASN A 289 8.43 2.31 3.32
N VAL A 290 7.43 1.98 2.50
CA VAL A 290 6.31 1.11 2.95
C VAL A 290 6.82 -0.23 3.49
N TYR A 291 7.65 -0.93 2.73
CA TYR A 291 8.20 -2.21 3.20
C TYR A 291 9.37 -2.06 4.18
N PRO A 292 10.34 -1.15 3.98
CA PRO A 292 11.38 -0.93 4.97
C PRO A 292 10.85 -0.51 6.35
N GLU A 293 9.71 0.16 6.45
CA GLU A 293 9.09 0.53 7.73
C GLU A 293 8.31 -0.64 8.34
N HIS A 294 7.37 -1.23 7.61
CA HIS A 294 6.51 -2.30 8.16
C HIS A 294 7.24 -3.64 8.32
N PHE A 295 8.18 -3.96 7.44
CA PHE A 295 8.88 -5.24 7.44
C PHE A 295 10.35 -5.07 7.83
N LYS A 296 10.68 -4.03 8.63
CA LYS A 296 12.05 -3.75 9.09
C LYS A 296 12.73 -4.93 9.77
N GLU A 297 11.94 -5.75 10.48
CA GLU A 297 12.40 -6.94 11.20
C GLU A 297 12.86 -8.08 10.27
N ALA A 298 12.57 -7.99 8.96
CA ALA A 298 13.15 -8.88 7.96
C ALA A 298 14.66 -8.65 7.79
N GLY A 299 15.19 -7.51 8.26
CA GLY A 299 16.62 -7.21 8.23
C GLY A 299 17.18 -6.89 6.84
N LEU A 300 16.32 -6.69 5.86
CA LEU A 300 16.69 -6.41 4.46
C LEU A 300 16.87 -4.91 4.17
N GLY A 301 16.42 -4.03 5.07
CA GLY A 301 16.41 -2.58 4.85
C GLY A 301 15.74 -2.22 3.53
N LYS A 302 16.41 -1.42 2.68
CA LYS A 302 15.88 -1.05 1.34
C LYS A 302 15.84 -2.22 0.34
N LYS A 303 16.61 -3.29 0.57
CA LYS A 303 16.65 -4.45 -0.36
C LYS A 303 15.33 -5.20 -0.42
N ILE A 304 14.45 -5.03 0.58
CA ILE A 304 13.10 -5.59 0.54
C ILE A 304 12.24 -5.05 -0.61
N ASN A 305 12.62 -3.91 -1.20
CA ASN A 305 11.95 -3.35 -2.37
C ASN A 305 12.59 -3.82 -3.69
N GLU A 306 13.55 -4.76 -3.67
CA GLU A 306 14.15 -5.27 -4.89
C GLU A 306 13.07 -5.82 -5.83
N GLY A 307 13.08 -5.35 -7.07
CA GLY A 307 12.06 -5.68 -8.07
C GLY A 307 10.88 -4.71 -8.14
N CYS A 308 10.74 -3.81 -7.19
CA CYS A 308 9.68 -2.79 -7.17
C CYS A 308 10.14 -1.46 -7.78
N MET A 309 9.18 -0.71 -8.30
CA MET A 309 9.32 0.67 -8.76
C MET A 309 8.89 1.64 -7.65
N GLU A 310 9.44 2.85 -7.66
CA GLU A 310 9.21 3.86 -6.62
C GLU A 310 8.42 5.05 -7.16
N TRP A 311 7.42 5.52 -6.40
CA TRP A 311 6.60 6.68 -6.76
C TRP A 311 7.41 7.92 -7.11
N ARG A 312 8.37 8.32 -6.27
CA ARG A 312 9.11 9.56 -6.49
C ARG A 312 10.22 9.37 -7.53
N GLU A 313 11.11 8.43 -7.26
CA GLU A 313 12.35 8.27 -8.03
C GLU A 313 12.15 7.67 -9.42
N HIS A 314 11.13 6.83 -9.61
CA HIS A 314 10.88 6.20 -10.89
C HIS A 314 9.67 6.83 -11.58
N PHE A 315 8.49 6.74 -10.95
CA PHE A 315 7.22 7.09 -11.61
C PHE A 315 7.06 8.59 -11.82
N GLY A 316 7.28 9.41 -10.78
CA GLY A 316 7.20 10.87 -10.88
C GLY A 316 8.21 11.43 -11.87
N LYS A 317 9.46 10.95 -11.83
CA LYS A 317 10.49 11.31 -12.82
C LYS A 317 10.10 10.90 -14.23
N ALA A 318 9.56 9.69 -14.43
CA ALA A 318 9.10 9.25 -15.75
C ALA A 318 7.99 10.16 -16.28
N LEU A 319 6.96 10.44 -15.47
CA LEU A 319 5.85 11.33 -15.84
C LEU A 319 6.33 12.72 -16.24
N ILE A 320 7.13 13.38 -15.38
CA ILE A 320 7.65 14.73 -15.65
C ILE A 320 8.52 14.71 -16.91
N ASN A 321 9.47 13.79 -17.03
CA ASN A 321 10.34 13.72 -18.21
C ASN A 321 9.52 13.53 -19.50
N ILE A 322 8.53 12.64 -19.50
CA ILE A 322 7.68 12.37 -20.66
C ILE A 322 6.85 13.62 -21.00
N ALA A 323 6.18 14.22 -20.01
CA ALA A 323 5.35 15.40 -20.21
C ALA A 323 6.15 16.60 -20.75
N SER A 324 7.30 16.90 -20.14
CA SER A 324 8.18 18.00 -20.56
C SER A 324 8.72 17.79 -21.98
N ILE A 325 9.06 16.55 -22.39
CA ILE A 325 9.52 16.28 -23.76
C ILE A 325 8.38 16.41 -24.79
N ILE A 326 7.14 16.04 -24.44
CA ILE A 326 5.97 16.21 -25.33
C ILE A 326 5.67 17.69 -25.57
N ALA A 327 5.85 18.54 -24.56
CA ALA A 327 5.64 19.98 -24.65
C ALA A 327 6.62 20.66 -25.64
N LEU A 328 7.86 20.16 -25.75
CA LEU A 328 8.88 20.73 -26.63
C LEU A 328 8.58 20.53 -28.14
N PRO A 329 9.12 21.37 -29.04
CA PRO A 329 9.05 21.16 -30.48
C PRO A 329 9.85 19.90 -30.90
N LYS A 330 9.19 18.75 -30.95
CA LYS A 330 9.74 17.45 -31.36
C LYS A 330 8.90 16.86 -32.49
N THR A 331 9.45 15.89 -33.22
CA THR A 331 8.74 15.22 -34.33
C THR A 331 7.46 14.54 -33.84
N MET A 332 6.42 14.55 -34.68
CA MET A 332 5.09 14.02 -34.34
C MET A 332 5.13 12.54 -33.89
N LYS A 333 6.00 11.73 -34.50
CA LYS A 333 6.20 10.30 -34.17
C LYS A 333 6.72 10.09 -32.75
N ILE A 334 7.67 10.92 -32.31
CA ILE A 334 8.22 10.87 -30.94
C ILE A 334 7.14 11.29 -29.94
N LYS A 335 6.43 12.39 -30.23
CA LYS A 335 5.33 12.86 -29.37
C LYS A 335 4.23 11.82 -29.22
N GLN A 336 3.83 11.14 -30.29
CA GLN A 336 2.76 10.14 -30.25
C GLN A 336 3.15 8.90 -29.42
N SER A 337 4.39 8.43 -29.58
CA SER A 337 4.92 7.29 -28.80
C SER A 337 5.00 7.64 -27.30
N LEU A 338 5.45 8.85 -26.96
CA LEU A 338 5.53 9.33 -25.58
C LEU A 338 4.15 9.59 -24.96
N LYS A 339 3.17 10.05 -25.74
CA LYS A 339 1.77 10.19 -25.28
C LYS A 339 1.17 8.85 -24.85
N ILE A 340 1.44 7.78 -25.60
CA ILE A 340 1.00 6.42 -25.23
C ILE A 340 1.65 6.00 -23.91
N CYS A 341 2.95 6.30 -23.74
CA CYS A 341 3.67 6.02 -22.50
C CYS A 341 3.06 6.80 -21.32
N LEU A 342 2.80 8.10 -21.50
CA LEU A 342 2.21 8.98 -20.49
C LEU A 342 0.83 8.48 -20.05
N LEU A 343 -0.07 8.23 -21.00
CA LEU A 343 -1.42 7.75 -20.71
C LEU A 343 -1.39 6.41 -19.97
N THR A 344 -0.49 5.52 -20.37
CA THR A 344 -0.31 4.22 -19.71
C THR A 344 0.21 4.36 -18.27
N CYS A 345 1.15 5.27 -18.03
CA CYS A 345 1.60 5.59 -16.68
C CYS A 345 0.46 6.17 -15.82
N LEU A 346 -0.33 7.10 -16.36
CA LEU A 346 -1.44 7.72 -15.63
C LEU A 346 -2.51 6.70 -15.21
N ILE A 347 -2.84 5.74 -16.07
CA ILE A 347 -3.77 4.65 -15.73
C ILE A 347 -3.17 3.74 -14.65
N MET A 348 -1.89 3.35 -14.77
CA MET A 348 -1.20 2.53 -13.77
C MET A 348 -1.13 3.22 -12.40
N GLY A 349 -0.94 4.55 -12.38
CA GLY A 349 -0.96 5.35 -11.15
C GLY A 349 -2.36 5.57 -10.56
N GLY A 350 -3.43 5.11 -11.23
CA GLY A 350 -4.82 5.34 -10.81
C GLY A 350 -5.26 6.80 -10.94
N LEU A 351 -4.54 7.62 -11.70
CA LEU A 351 -4.83 9.05 -11.91
C LEU A 351 -5.89 9.28 -12.99
N ILE A 352 -6.08 8.30 -13.88
CA ILE A 352 -7.10 8.30 -14.92
C ILE A 352 -7.81 6.94 -14.87
N LYS A 353 -9.14 6.93 -14.69
CA LYS A 353 -9.95 5.77 -15.08
C LYS A 353 -9.95 5.71 -16.60
N VAL A 354 -9.78 4.51 -17.17
CA VAL A 354 -9.81 4.28 -18.63
C VAL A 354 -10.92 5.16 -19.24
N LEU A 355 -10.50 6.21 -19.94
CA LEU A 355 -11.38 6.96 -20.82
C LEU A 355 -11.61 6.00 -21.98
N MET A 356 -12.74 5.28 -21.93
CA MET A 356 -13.29 4.61 -23.11
C MET A 356 -13.95 5.65 -23.99
#